data_AF-A0A0J9T6N1-F1
#
_entry.id   AF-A0A0J9T6N1-F1
#
_cell.length_a   1.000
_cell.length_b   1.000
_cell.length_c   1.000
_cell.angle_alpha   90.00
_cell.angle_beta   90.00
_cell.angle_gamma   90.00
#
_symmetry.space_group_name_H-M   'P 1'
#
loop_
_entity.id
_entity.type
_entity.pdbx_description
1 polymer ?
#
loop_
_entity_poly.entity_id
_entity_poly.type
_entity_poly.pdbx_seq_one_letter_code
_entity_poly.pdbx_strand_id
1 'polypeptide(L)'
;MKIPNPRVYLDVAIGGRNAGRLIFELFMDKLPITCENFRCLCTGETGLGYYLKPRWYKNSPIHRIVTDFMFQGGDFNFGNGFGGESIYGQYFRNEKFIYRHSKRGVLSMCQTRIKHTNNSQFFVTFKSCPWLDKKHVVFGHLEYGFDTLSFIEEQSTLIGKPKKQVYIYNCGVIPLDRIKPKSQATSDDDYVIPDVEMPLLERDIHFNENADFSELKNMYKYSKRV
;
A
#
# COMPACT_ATOMS: atom_id res chain seq x y z
N MET A 1 16.95 -22.44 -6.98
CA MET A 1 16.12 -21.44 -7.68
C MET A 1 15.92 -20.28 -6.71
N LYS A 2 16.28 -19.04 -7.08
CA LYS A 2 16.08 -17.88 -6.18
C LYS A 2 14.57 -17.63 -6.08
N ILE A 3 14.02 -17.60 -4.86
CA ILE A 3 12.60 -17.27 -4.66
C ILE A 3 12.42 -15.82 -5.12
N PRO A 4 11.47 -15.53 -6.02
CA PRO A 4 11.22 -14.16 -6.45
C PRO A 4 10.72 -13.32 -5.28
N ASN A 5 11.05 -12.04 -5.32
CA ASN A 5 10.48 -11.07 -4.39
C ASN A 5 8.94 -11.07 -4.49
N PRO A 6 8.22 -10.89 -3.37
CA PRO A 6 6.77 -10.83 -3.37
C PRO A 6 6.25 -9.66 -4.19
N ARG A 7 5.12 -9.87 -4.87
CA ARG A 7 4.31 -8.79 -5.44
C ARG A 7 3.04 -8.61 -4.65
N VAL A 8 2.70 -7.36 -4.37
CA VAL A 8 1.45 -6.97 -3.70
C VAL A 8 0.66 -6.05 -4.59
N TYR A 9 -0.66 -6.05 -4.44
CA TYR A 9 -1.53 -5.15 -5.18
C TYR A 9 -2.37 -4.28 -4.24
N LEU A 10 -2.68 -3.07 -4.72
CA LEU A 10 -3.64 -2.15 -4.14
C LEU A 10 -4.66 -1.77 -5.22
N ASP A 11 -5.93 -2.10 -5.00
CA ASP A 11 -7.04 -1.68 -5.85
C ASP A 11 -7.58 -0.34 -5.35
N VAL A 12 -7.62 0.65 -6.24
CA VAL A 12 -7.88 2.04 -5.87
C VAL A 12 -9.22 2.49 -6.43
N ALA A 13 -9.98 3.20 -5.59
CA ALA A 13 -11.18 3.92 -6.01
C ALA A 13 -10.99 5.43 -5.80
N ILE A 14 -11.49 6.24 -6.73
CA ILE A 14 -11.49 7.71 -6.68
C ILE A 14 -12.94 8.19 -6.80
N GLY A 15 -13.43 8.91 -5.78
CA GLY A 15 -14.82 9.40 -5.73
C GLY A 15 -15.85 8.28 -5.85
N GLY A 16 -15.59 7.13 -5.22
CA GLY A 16 -16.47 5.95 -5.25
C GLY A 16 -16.37 5.08 -6.51
N ARG A 17 -15.55 5.46 -7.51
CA ARG A 17 -15.39 4.72 -8.76
C ARG A 17 -14.05 4.04 -8.84
N ASN A 18 -14.00 2.85 -9.45
CA ASN A 18 -12.75 2.13 -9.68
C ASN A 18 -11.79 2.98 -10.52
N ALA A 19 -10.56 3.16 -10.05
CA ALA A 19 -9.49 3.91 -10.72
C ALA A 19 -8.33 3.01 -11.20
N GLY A 20 -8.42 1.71 -10.96
CA GLY A 20 -7.42 0.73 -11.38
C GLY A 20 -6.64 0.11 -10.22
N ARG A 21 -5.60 -0.64 -10.57
CA ARG A 21 -4.77 -1.43 -9.66
C ARG A 21 -3.32 -0.98 -9.74
N LEU A 22 -2.69 -0.82 -8.58
CA LEU A 22 -1.25 -0.67 -8.42
C LEU A 22 -0.65 -2.02 -8.04
N ILE A 23 0.44 -2.45 -8.68
CA ILE A 23 1.20 -3.65 -8.28
C ILE A 23 2.63 -3.26 -7.98
N PHE A 24 3.11 -3.68 -6.82
CA PHE A 24 4.45 -3.37 -6.33
C PHE A 24 5.25 -4.65 -6.13
N GLU A 25 6.51 -4.65 -6.58
CA GLU A 25 7.52 -5.57 -6.08
C GLU A 25 8.02 -5.07 -4.71
N LEU A 26 8.16 -5.98 -3.75
CA LEU A 26 8.75 -5.71 -2.44
C LEU A 26 10.17 -6.28 -2.39
N PHE A 27 11.16 -5.47 -2.00
CA PHE A 27 12.59 -5.84 -1.93
C PHE A 27 12.92 -6.74 -0.72
N MET A 28 12.16 -7.83 -0.56
CA MET A 28 12.19 -8.75 0.58
C MET A 28 13.55 -9.43 0.76
N ASP A 29 14.29 -9.68 -0.32
CA ASP A 29 15.64 -10.24 -0.26
C ASP A 29 16.67 -9.30 0.41
N LYS A 30 16.39 -7.99 0.50
CA LYS A 30 17.25 -6.99 1.13
C LYS A 30 16.68 -6.36 2.39
N LEU A 31 15.35 -6.24 2.45
CA LEU A 31 14.60 -5.52 3.49
C LEU A 31 13.45 -6.40 4.04
N PRO A 32 13.73 -7.61 4.56
CA PRO A 32 12.70 -8.56 4.97
C PRO A 32 11.75 -8.01 6.04
N ILE A 33 12.23 -7.21 6.99
CA ILE A 33 11.38 -6.70 8.09
C ILE A 33 10.39 -5.67 7.55
N THR A 34 10.88 -4.73 6.75
CA THR A 34 10.04 -3.66 6.18
C THR A 34 9.04 -4.20 5.18
N CYS A 35 9.48 -5.10 4.30
CA CYS A 35 8.65 -5.72 3.30
C CYS A 35 7.59 -6.64 3.92
N GLU A 36 7.93 -7.39 4.97
CA GLU A 36 6.98 -8.29 5.63
C GLU A 36 5.87 -7.51 6.33
N ASN A 37 6.21 -6.38 6.97
CA ASN A 37 5.21 -5.47 7.50
C ASN A 37 4.19 -5.05 6.44
N PHE A 38 4.66 -4.56 5.29
CA PHE A 38 3.75 -4.12 4.23
C PHE A 38 2.94 -5.27 3.64
N ARG A 39 3.58 -6.43 3.39
CA ARG A 39 2.94 -7.63 2.84
C ARG A 39 1.79 -8.11 3.73
N CYS A 40 2.03 -8.25 5.03
CA CYS A 40 1.02 -8.65 6.01
C CYS A 40 -0.12 -7.64 6.15
N LEU A 41 0.16 -6.34 6.00
CA LEU A 41 -0.86 -5.30 5.98
C LEU A 41 -1.68 -5.31 4.69
N CYS A 42 -1.14 -5.78 3.57
CA CYS A 42 -1.91 -6.04 2.35
C CYS A 42 -2.84 -7.24 2.50
N THR A 43 -2.43 -8.32 3.18
CA THR A 43 -3.27 -9.53 3.35
C THR A 43 -4.25 -9.45 4.52
N GLY A 44 -3.90 -8.70 5.56
CA GLY A 44 -4.65 -8.65 6.82
C GLY A 44 -4.55 -9.92 7.66
N GLU A 45 -3.59 -10.81 7.37
CA GLU A 45 -3.41 -12.10 8.06
C GLU A 45 -3.11 -11.95 9.56
N THR A 46 -2.68 -10.76 9.99
CA THR A 46 -2.34 -10.46 11.37
C THR A 46 -3.52 -9.98 12.23
N GLY A 47 -4.73 -9.94 11.66
CA GLY A 47 -5.99 -9.71 12.38
C GLY A 47 -6.17 -8.28 12.89
N LEU A 48 -6.58 -8.15 14.15
CA LEU A 48 -6.80 -6.86 14.80
C LEU A 48 -5.49 -6.30 15.37
N GLY A 49 -5.33 -4.99 15.28
CA GLY A 49 -4.22 -4.24 15.88
C GLY A 49 -4.52 -3.70 17.27
N TYR A 50 -3.63 -2.85 17.77
CA TYR A 50 -3.65 -2.20 19.08
C TYR A 50 -4.96 -1.47 19.36
N TYR A 51 -5.53 -0.79 18.36
CA TYR A 51 -6.77 -0.03 18.52
C TYR A 51 -8.04 -0.90 18.44
N LEU A 52 -7.91 -2.23 18.49
CA LEU A 52 -8.99 -3.20 18.21
C LEU A 52 -9.66 -2.96 16.84
N LYS A 53 -8.94 -2.30 15.95
CA LYS A 53 -9.31 -2.08 14.56
C LYS A 53 -8.60 -3.09 13.68
N PRO A 54 -9.18 -3.43 12.53
CA PRO A 54 -8.48 -4.19 11.52
C PRO A 54 -7.09 -3.65 11.17
N ARG A 55 -6.08 -4.53 11.17
CA ARG A 55 -4.70 -4.21 10.82
C ARG A 55 -4.43 -4.61 9.37
N TRP A 56 -5.02 -3.87 8.44
CA TRP A 56 -4.85 -4.04 7.00
C TRP A 56 -5.14 -2.77 6.19
N TYR A 57 -4.69 -2.73 4.94
CA TYR A 57 -4.91 -1.56 4.05
C TYR A 57 -6.26 -1.56 3.33
N LYS A 58 -7.00 -2.67 3.31
CA LYS A 58 -8.34 -2.73 2.72
C LYS A 58 -9.26 -1.71 3.40
N ASN A 59 -9.93 -0.90 2.58
CA ASN A 59 -10.77 0.24 2.94
C ASN A 59 -10.04 1.38 3.67
N SER A 60 -8.71 1.48 3.54
CA SER A 60 -7.95 2.62 4.07
C SER A 60 -7.84 3.77 3.05
N PRO A 61 -7.84 5.03 3.49
CA PRO A 61 -7.72 6.18 2.59
C PRO A 61 -6.27 6.43 2.18
N ILE A 62 -6.10 7.01 1.00
CA ILE A 62 -4.92 7.79 0.63
C ILE A 62 -5.19 9.22 1.08
N HIS A 63 -4.69 9.56 2.27
CA HIS A 63 -5.08 10.78 2.98
C HIS A 63 -4.30 12.04 2.58
N ARG A 64 -3.17 11.89 1.87
CA ARG A 64 -2.36 13.02 1.43
C ARG A 64 -1.78 12.80 0.03
N ILE A 65 -1.97 13.75 -0.87
CA ILE A 65 -1.51 13.71 -2.26
C ILE A 65 -0.91 15.07 -2.62
N VAL A 66 0.34 15.08 -3.04
CA VAL A 66 1.06 16.29 -3.44
C VAL A 66 1.71 16.04 -4.80
N THR A 67 1.21 16.74 -5.82
CA THR A 67 1.73 16.71 -7.21
C THR A 67 3.23 16.96 -7.22
N ASP A 68 3.95 16.30 -8.13
CA ASP A 68 5.41 16.40 -8.24
C ASP A 68 6.16 15.98 -6.97
N PHE A 69 5.50 15.23 -6.09
CA PHE A 69 6.10 14.69 -4.89
C PHE A 69 5.69 13.25 -4.66
N MET A 70 4.53 13.02 -4.05
CA MET A 70 4.07 11.68 -3.66
C MET A 70 2.59 11.67 -3.25
N PHE A 71 2.00 10.47 -3.22
CA PHE A 71 0.85 10.20 -2.36
C PHE A 71 1.29 9.46 -1.10
N GLN A 72 0.59 9.66 0.00
CA GLN A 72 0.78 8.99 1.27
C GLN A 72 -0.54 8.34 1.72
N GLY A 73 -0.44 7.10 2.17
CA GLY A 73 -1.55 6.31 2.70
C GLY A 73 -1.10 5.42 3.86
N GLY A 74 -1.94 4.45 4.21
CA GLY A 74 -1.61 3.44 5.22
C GLY A 74 -1.96 3.80 6.67
N ASP A 75 -2.67 4.92 6.89
CA ASP A 75 -3.34 5.18 8.17
C ASP A 75 -4.73 4.53 8.15
N PHE A 76 -4.80 3.23 8.47
CA PHE A 76 -6.06 2.49 8.56
C PHE A 76 -6.79 2.72 9.91
N ASN A 77 -6.18 3.41 10.88
CA ASN A 77 -6.82 3.63 12.18
C ASN A 77 -7.70 4.89 12.17
N PHE A 78 -7.20 6.00 11.62
CA PHE A 78 -7.89 7.30 11.63
C PHE A 78 -8.04 7.92 10.24
N GLY A 79 -7.26 7.48 9.26
CA GLY A 79 -7.37 7.94 7.88
C GLY A 79 -6.96 9.40 7.66
N ASN A 80 -6.21 9.99 8.58
CA ASN A 80 -5.86 11.42 8.58
C ASN A 80 -4.35 11.69 8.73
N GLY A 81 -3.55 10.62 8.83
CA GLY A 81 -2.10 10.67 8.95
C GLY A 81 -1.57 10.68 10.38
N PHE A 82 -2.44 10.66 11.39
CA PHE A 82 -2.04 10.59 12.80
C PHE A 82 -2.08 9.18 13.38
N GLY A 83 -2.54 8.19 12.61
CA GLY A 83 -2.63 6.80 13.04
C GLY A 83 -1.64 5.87 12.35
N GLY A 84 -2.03 4.61 12.28
CA GLY A 84 -1.22 3.53 11.74
C GLY A 84 -0.39 2.82 12.81
N GLU A 85 -0.18 1.53 12.59
CA GLU A 85 0.62 0.66 13.44
C GLU A 85 1.24 -0.45 12.59
N SER A 86 2.42 -0.94 12.97
CA SER A 86 3.07 -2.04 12.28
C SER A 86 2.60 -3.40 12.77
N ILE A 87 2.98 -4.47 12.07
CA ILE A 87 2.77 -5.83 12.56
C ILE A 87 3.61 -6.14 13.80
N TYR A 88 4.64 -5.34 14.08
CA TYR A 88 5.58 -5.48 15.19
C TYR A 88 5.21 -4.63 16.43
N GLY A 89 4.08 -3.92 16.40
CA GLY A 89 3.67 -2.95 17.41
C GLY A 89 3.48 -1.55 16.80
N GLN A 90 3.43 -0.52 17.64
CA GLN A 90 3.13 0.85 17.16
C GLN A 90 4.16 1.35 16.14
N TYR A 91 5.45 1.10 16.39
CA TYR A 91 6.55 1.52 15.52
C TYR A 91 7.63 0.44 15.39
N PHE A 92 8.42 0.49 14.32
CA PHE A 92 9.64 -0.29 14.13
C PHE A 92 10.79 0.56 13.55
N ARG A 93 12.01 0.04 13.72
CA ARG A 93 13.25 0.73 13.34
C ARG A 93 13.44 0.76 11.83
N ASN A 94 14.08 1.83 11.32
CA ASN A 94 14.65 1.83 9.98
C ASN A 94 15.57 0.61 9.80
N GLU A 95 15.29 -0.21 8.79
CA GLU A 95 16.04 -1.43 8.54
C GLU A 95 17.39 -1.12 7.87
N LYS A 96 17.38 -0.71 6.58
CA LYS A 96 18.58 -0.27 5.83
C LYS A 96 18.20 0.76 4.77
N PHE A 97 19.16 1.60 4.37
CA PHE A 97 19.00 2.58 3.29
C PHE A 97 19.77 2.13 2.03
N ILE A 98 19.28 1.06 1.40
CA ILE A 98 19.94 0.44 0.23
C ILE A 98 19.53 1.15 -1.06
N TYR A 99 18.22 1.41 -1.21
CA TYR A 99 17.65 1.99 -2.42
C TYR A 99 17.41 3.50 -2.26
N ARG A 100 17.34 4.18 -3.40
CA ARG A 100 17.17 5.64 -3.49
C ARG A 100 15.80 5.99 -4.04
N HIS A 101 15.31 7.18 -3.74
CA HIS A 101 14.07 7.73 -4.28
C HIS A 101 14.32 8.27 -5.69
N SER A 102 14.79 7.41 -6.60
CA SER A 102 15.38 7.82 -7.88
C SER A 102 14.38 8.07 -9.00
N LYS A 103 13.15 7.53 -8.90
CA LYS A 103 12.14 7.55 -9.98
C LYS A 103 10.72 7.72 -9.46
N ARG A 104 9.76 7.86 -10.39
CA ARG A 104 8.32 7.71 -10.14
C ARG A 104 7.99 6.26 -9.75
N GLY A 105 7.03 6.06 -8.86
CA GLY A 105 6.57 4.75 -8.43
C GLY A 105 7.47 4.10 -7.37
N VAL A 106 8.35 4.83 -6.69
CA VAL A 106 9.13 4.28 -5.57
C VAL A 106 8.23 4.16 -4.34
N LEU A 107 8.17 2.97 -3.75
CA LEU A 107 7.42 2.68 -2.53
C LEU A 107 8.34 2.79 -1.31
N SER A 108 7.97 3.63 -0.34
CA SER A 108 8.83 4.00 0.79
C SER A 108 8.05 4.23 2.08
N MET A 109 8.69 3.97 3.22
CA MET A 109 8.09 4.14 4.54
C MET A 109 7.89 5.61 4.88
N CYS A 110 6.69 5.95 5.32
CA CYS A 110 6.47 7.20 6.03
C CYS A 110 6.92 7.03 7.49
N GLN A 111 7.58 8.05 8.02
CA GLN A 111 7.95 8.12 9.43
C GLN A 111 7.61 9.51 9.95
N THR A 112 7.51 9.63 11.27
CA THR A 112 7.41 10.94 11.91
C THR A 112 8.72 11.72 11.75
N ARG A 113 8.81 12.93 12.33
CA ARG A 113 10.06 13.69 12.35
C ARG A 113 11.20 12.99 13.12
N ILE A 114 10.88 11.95 13.90
CA ILE A 114 11.83 11.20 14.73
C ILE A 114 12.24 9.91 14.00
N LYS A 115 13.54 9.56 14.05
CA LYS A 115 14.05 8.30 13.49
C LYS A 115 13.40 7.08 14.15
N HIS A 116 13.34 5.98 13.42
CA HIS A 116 12.82 4.69 13.93
C HIS A 116 11.35 4.73 14.34
N THR A 117 10.54 5.51 13.62
CA THR A 117 9.09 5.63 13.82
C THR A 117 8.31 5.14 12.59
N ASN A 118 8.81 4.12 11.91
CA ASN A 118 8.06 3.49 10.82
C ASN A 118 6.88 2.72 11.41
N ASN A 119 5.71 2.80 10.77
CA ASN A 119 4.53 2.04 11.15
C ASN A 119 3.87 1.43 9.90
N SER A 120 2.56 1.56 9.72
CA SER A 120 1.87 1.17 8.49
C SER A 120 1.86 2.24 7.40
N GLN A 121 2.18 3.49 7.71
CA GLN A 121 2.09 4.57 6.73
C GLN A 121 3.22 4.47 5.71
N PHE A 122 2.88 4.67 4.44
CA PHE A 122 3.80 4.60 3.31
C PHE A 122 3.51 5.74 2.35
N PHE A 123 4.44 5.99 1.45
CA PHE A 123 4.22 6.86 0.31
C PHE A 123 4.76 6.26 -0.98
N VAL A 124 4.18 6.70 -2.10
CA VAL A 124 4.61 6.36 -3.45
C VAL A 124 4.94 7.63 -4.20
N THR A 125 6.15 7.70 -4.76
CA THR A 125 6.64 8.91 -5.40
C THR A 125 6.00 9.15 -6.76
N PHE A 126 5.72 10.42 -7.07
CA PHE A 126 5.33 10.83 -8.42
C PHE A 126 6.55 11.22 -9.28
N LYS A 127 7.69 11.49 -8.65
CA LYS A 127 8.97 11.78 -9.31
C LYS A 127 10.17 11.42 -8.43
N SER A 128 11.38 11.62 -8.95
CA SER A 128 12.62 11.49 -8.17
C SER A 128 12.62 12.46 -6.98
N CYS A 129 12.90 11.94 -5.77
CA CYS A 129 12.87 12.69 -4.51
C CYS A 129 14.17 12.48 -3.70
N PRO A 130 15.36 12.83 -4.25
CA PRO A 130 16.65 12.51 -3.64
C PRO A 130 16.87 13.13 -2.25
N TRP A 131 16.13 14.19 -1.89
CA TRP A 131 16.18 14.80 -0.55
C TRP A 131 15.63 13.89 0.57
N LEU A 132 14.95 12.80 0.22
CA LEU A 132 14.46 11.76 1.13
C LEU A 132 15.45 10.59 1.31
N ASP A 133 16.50 10.52 0.49
CA ASP A 133 17.50 9.45 0.56
C ASP A 133 18.14 9.41 1.96
N LYS A 134 18.37 8.18 2.47
CA LYS A 134 18.91 7.91 3.81
C LYS A 134 18.07 8.46 4.99
N LYS A 135 16.86 8.96 4.71
CA LYS A 135 15.88 9.40 5.72
C LYS A 135 14.71 8.44 5.78
N HIS A 136 14.18 8.03 4.62
CA HIS A 136 13.07 7.10 4.49
C HIS A 136 13.55 5.78 3.87
N VAL A 137 13.01 4.66 4.35
CA VAL A 137 13.37 3.33 3.85
C VAL A 137 12.55 3.06 2.59
N VAL A 138 13.22 3.02 1.44
CA VAL A 138 12.65 2.51 0.19
C VAL A 138 12.65 0.99 0.23
N PHE A 139 11.48 0.37 0.09
CA PHE A 139 11.29 -1.07 0.26
C PHE A 139 10.57 -1.75 -0.91
N GLY A 140 10.22 -1.02 -1.95
CA GLY A 140 9.65 -1.60 -3.17
C GLY A 140 9.53 -0.58 -4.29
N HIS A 141 8.96 -1.01 -5.40
CA HIS A 141 8.64 -0.13 -6.52
C HIS A 141 7.43 -0.63 -7.30
N LEU A 142 6.78 0.30 -8.01
CA LEU A 142 5.62 0.02 -8.85
C LEU A 142 6.04 -0.68 -10.14
N GLU A 143 5.51 -1.87 -10.39
CA GLU A 143 5.68 -2.63 -11.64
C GLU A 143 4.51 -2.42 -12.61
N TYR A 144 3.29 -2.17 -12.08
CA TYR A 144 2.07 -1.99 -12.89
C TYR A 144 1.14 -0.94 -12.27
N GLY A 145 0.37 -0.24 -13.10
CA GLY A 145 -0.64 0.74 -12.66
C GLY A 145 -0.17 2.19 -12.69
N PHE A 146 0.77 2.55 -13.57
CA PHE A 146 1.24 3.94 -13.70
C PHE A 146 0.11 4.92 -14.08
N ASP A 147 -0.91 4.46 -14.82
CA ASP A 147 -2.10 5.27 -15.11
C ASP A 147 -2.93 5.53 -13.85
N THR A 148 -3.16 4.50 -13.02
CA THR A 148 -3.79 4.65 -11.70
C THR A 148 -3.00 5.61 -10.82
N LEU A 149 -1.67 5.52 -10.83
CA LEU A 149 -0.80 6.45 -10.10
C LEU A 149 -1.01 7.90 -10.58
N SER A 150 -1.17 8.12 -11.88
CA SER A 150 -1.45 9.43 -12.46
C SER A 150 -2.84 9.95 -12.09
N PHE A 151 -3.87 9.10 -12.12
CA PHE A 151 -5.22 9.47 -11.67
C PHE A 151 -5.26 9.87 -10.18
N ILE A 152 -4.47 9.19 -9.34
CA ILE A 152 -4.30 9.58 -7.93
C ILE A 152 -3.64 10.95 -7.84
N GLU A 153 -2.55 11.19 -8.59
CA GLU A 153 -1.83 12.47 -8.57
C GLU A 153 -2.72 13.66 -8.95
N GLU A 154 -3.63 13.49 -9.91
CA GLU A 154 -4.61 14.51 -10.33
C GLU A 154 -5.55 14.94 -9.18
N GLN A 155 -5.71 14.12 -8.15
CA GLN A 155 -6.50 14.44 -6.96
C GLN A 155 -5.76 15.32 -5.95
N SER A 156 -4.50 15.68 -6.21
CA SER A 156 -3.69 16.57 -5.37
C SER A 156 -4.32 17.94 -5.12
N THR A 157 -3.99 18.54 -3.97
CA THR A 157 -4.25 19.95 -3.65
C THR A 157 -3.03 20.59 -3.02
N LEU A 158 -3.02 21.93 -2.92
CA LEU A 158 -1.91 22.68 -2.30
C LEU A 158 -1.63 22.27 -0.85
N ILE A 159 -2.68 21.91 -0.08
CA ILE A 159 -2.57 21.48 1.32
C ILE A 159 -2.37 19.97 1.47
N GLY A 160 -2.35 19.23 0.36
CA GLY A 160 -2.19 17.78 0.31
C GLY A 160 -3.47 16.98 0.52
N LYS A 161 -4.58 17.57 0.99
CA LYS A 161 -5.86 16.84 1.12
C LYS A 161 -6.45 16.54 -0.27
N PRO A 162 -6.84 15.29 -0.60
CA PRO A 162 -7.38 14.96 -1.92
C PRO A 162 -8.64 15.76 -2.31
N LYS A 163 -8.77 16.13 -3.60
CA LYS A 163 -9.97 16.77 -4.19
C LYS A 163 -11.21 15.89 -4.06
N LYS A 164 -11.04 14.62 -4.43
CA LYS A 164 -12.02 13.55 -4.24
C LYS A 164 -11.45 12.53 -3.28
N GLN A 165 -12.34 11.85 -2.57
CA GLN A 165 -11.98 10.71 -1.74
C GLN A 165 -11.21 9.64 -2.56
N VAL A 166 -10.05 9.20 -2.06
CA VAL A 166 -9.23 8.16 -2.68
C VAL A 166 -9.00 7.06 -1.66
N TYR A 167 -9.37 5.82 -2.00
CA TYR A 167 -9.31 4.68 -1.07
C TYR A 167 -8.69 3.45 -1.73
N ILE A 168 -7.98 2.66 -0.93
CA ILE A 168 -7.58 1.31 -1.26
C ILE A 168 -8.77 0.40 -0.92
N TYR A 169 -9.65 0.08 -1.87
CA TYR A 169 -10.87 -0.69 -1.59
C TYR A 169 -10.59 -2.20 -1.46
N ASN A 170 -9.46 -2.65 -2.00
CA ASN A 170 -9.00 -4.03 -1.85
C ASN A 170 -7.47 -4.09 -1.99
N CYS A 171 -6.85 -5.09 -1.37
CA CYS A 171 -5.41 -5.29 -1.45
C CYS A 171 -5.05 -6.75 -1.14
N GLY A 172 -3.83 -7.14 -1.48
CA GLY A 172 -3.36 -8.50 -1.21
C GLY A 172 -2.00 -8.78 -1.81
N VAL A 173 -1.62 -10.06 -1.79
CA VAL A 173 -0.39 -10.58 -2.39
C VAL A 173 -0.76 -11.30 -3.68
N ILE A 174 0.03 -11.10 -4.73
CA ILE A 174 -0.07 -11.89 -5.95
C ILE A 174 0.53 -13.28 -5.68
N PRO A 175 -0.23 -14.36 -5.86
CA PRO A 175 0.27 -15.73 -5.69
C PRO A 175 1.52 -16.00 -6.52
N LEU A 176 2.49 -16.72 -5.95
CA LEU A 176 3.80 -16.97 -6.59
C LEU A 176 3.69 -17.71 -7.93
N ASP A 177 2.73 -18.62 -8.05
CA ASP A 177 2.42 -19.37 -9.27
C ASP A 177 1.91 -18.49 -10.42
N ARG A 178 1.40 -17.29 -10.10
CA ARG A 178 0.99 -16.29 -11.09
C ARG A 178 2.13 -15.39 -11.54
N ILE A 179 3.28 -15.40 -10.86
CA ILE A 179 4.44 -14.61 -11.26
C ILE A 179 5.25 -15.43 -12.26
N LYS A 180 5.16 -15.10 -13.55
CA LYS A 180 5.85 -15.85 -14.61
C LYS A 180 7.20 -15.19 -14.94
N PRO A 181 8.30 -15.95 -15.10
CA PRO A 181 9.54 -15.39 -15.62
C PRO A 181 9.34 -14.92 -17.07
N LYS A 182 9.94 -13.78 -17.45
CA LYS A 182 9.95 -13.32 -18.84
C LYS A 182 10.69 -14.34 -19.71
N SER A 183 10.04 -14.82 -20.77
CA SER A 183 10.74 -15.48 -21.88
C SER A 183 11.46 -14.40 -22.70
N GLN A 184 12.79 -14.35 -22.59
CA GLN A 184 13.75 -13.47 -23.26
C GLN A 184 14.07 -12.14 -22.55
N ALA A 185 15.37 -11.99 -22.27
CA ALA A 185 16.00 -10.94 -21.50
C ALA A 185 16.13 -9.63 -22.30
N THR A 186 15.26 -8.67 -22.04
CA THR A 186 15.46 -7.27 -22.44
C THR A 186 14.84 -6.30 -21.41
N SER A 187 15.20 -6.44 -20.13
CA SER A 187 15.04 -5.43 -19.05
C SER A 187 15.47 -6.06 -17.72
N ASP A 188 16.01 -5.28 -16.78
CA ASP A 188 16.41 -5.74 -15.43
C ASP A 188 15.27 -6.31 -14.55
N ASP A 189 14.01 -6.31 -15.03
CA ASP A 189 12.88 -6.93 -14.36
C ASP A 189 12.52 -8.29 -15.01
N ASP A 190 12.85 -9.37 -14.30
CA ASP A 190 12.84 -10.77 -14.73
C ASP A 190 11.44 -11.42 -14.88
N TYR A 191 10.34 -10.72 -14.56
CA TYR A 191 9.00 -11.34 -14.46
C TYR A 191 7.91 -10.57 -15.22
N VAL A 192 6.93 -11.31 -15.76
CA VAL A 192 5.67 -10.80 -16.35
C VAL A 192 4.55 -11.02 -15.33
N ILE A 193 3.84 -9.94 -15.02
CA ILE A 193 2.58 -10.01 -14.28
C ILE A 193 1.48 -10.37 -15.30
N PRO A 194 0.72 -11.47 -15.13
CA PRO A 194 -0.39 -11.80 -16.00
C PRO A 194 -1.49 -10.73 -15.87
N ASP A 195 -2.32 -10.55 -16.90
CA ASP A 195 -3.53 -9.74 -16.82
C ASP A 195 -4.38 -10.21 -15.64
N VAL A 196 -4.26 -9.54 -14.50
CA VAL A 196 -4.99 -9.92 -13.31
C VAL A 196 -6.39 -9.37 -13.50
N GLU A 197 -7.36 -10.26 -13.71
CA GLU A 197 -8.78 -9.90 -13.69
C GLU A 197 -9.04 -8.96 -12.51
N MET A 198 -9.42 -7.73 -12.85
CA MET A 198 -9.85 -6.76 -11.87
C MET A 198 -11.24 -7.20 -11.41
N PRO A 199 -11.45 -7.50 -10.11
CA PRO A 199 -12.80 -7.72 -9.63
C PRO A 199 -13.60 -6.45 -9.93
N LEU A 200 -14.67 -6.61 -10.71
CA LEU A 200 -15.61 -5.53 -11.00
C LEU A 200 -16.08 -4.94 -9.66
N LEU A 201 -16.13 -3.61 -9.60
CA LEU A 201 -16.71 -2.92 -8.46
C LEU A 201 -18.22 -3.19 -8.54
N GLU A 202 -18.71 -4.23 -7.86
CA GLU A 202 -20.08 -4.72 -8.10
C GLU A 202 -21.17 -3.71 -7.73
N ARG A 203 -20.90 -2.68 -6.90
CA ARG A 203 -21.85 -1.60 -6.57
C ARG A 203 -21.12 -0.32 -6.16
N ASP A 204 -21.71 0.84 -6.47
CA ASP A 204 -21.29 2.14 -5.92
C ASP A 204 -21.13 2.02 -4.41
N ILE A 205 -19.92 2.23 -3.90
CA ILE A 205 -19.65 2.12 -2.47
C ILE A 205 -20.21 3.39 -1.82
N HIS A 206 -21.41 3.31 -1.26
CA HIS A 206 -21.92 4.30 -0.33
C HIS A 206 -21.09 4.19 0.97
N PHE A 207 -20.02 4.97 1.05
CA PHE A 207 -19.26 5.13 2.28
C PHE A 207 -20.10 5.94 3.27
N ASN A 208 -20.78 5.24 4.17
CA ASN A 208 -21.38 5.85 5.34
C ASN A 208 -20.23 6.24 6.28
N GLU A 209 -20.07 7.54 6.58
CA GLU A 209 -19.06 8.04 7.54
C GLU A 209 -19.25 7.42 8.95
N ASN A 210 -20.39 6.77 9.17
CA ASN A 210 -20.74 5.98 10.33
C ASN A 210 -20.79 4.47 10.03
N ALA A 211 -19.69 3.87 9.53
CA ALA A 211 -19.60 2.41 9.49
C ALA A 211 -19.69 1.88 10.94
N ASP A 212 -20.90 1.49 11.32
CA ASP A 212 -21.19 0.92 12.63
C ASP A 212 -20.41 -0.39 12.75
N PHE A 213 -19.46 -0.40 13.67
CA PHE A 213 -18.63 -1.57 13.99
C PHE A 213 -19.46 -2.79 14.47
N SER A 214 -20.78 -2.63 14.64
CA SER A 214 -21.72 -3.72 14.89
C SER A 214 -21.81 -4.73 13.73
N GLU A 215 -21.72 -4.30 12.46
CA GLU A 215 -21.82 -5.22 11.31
C GLU A 215 -20.59 -6.13 11.19
N LEU A 216 -19.39 -5.61 11.49
CA LEU A 216 -18.15 -6.42 11.54
C LEU A 216 -18.19 -7.47 12.66
N LYS A 217 -18.83 -7.18 13.81
CA LYS A 217 -19.02 -8.17 14.89
C LYS A 217 -19.93 -9.35 14.48
N ASN A 218 -20.91 -9.10 13.62
CA ASN A 218 -21.80 -10.15 13.13
C ASN A 218 -21.12 -11.05 12.10
N MET A 219 -20.19 -10.52 11.28
CA MET A 219 -19.39 -11.33 10.35
C MET A 219 -18.45 -12.31 11.08
N TYR A 220 -17.88 -11.93 12.23
CA TYR A 220 -17.01 -12.83 13.01
C TYR A 220 -17.76 -13.89 13.83
N LYS A 221 -19.07 -13.72 14.07
CA LYS A 221 -19.88 -14.74 14.77
C LYS A 221 -20.15 -15.99 13.93
N TYR A 222 -20.09 -15.90 12.61
CA TYR A 222 -20.34 -17.05 11.72
C TYR A 222 -19.11 -17.94 11.45
N SER A 223 -17.90 -17.53 11.87
CA SER A 223 -16.68 -18.32 11.68
C SER A 223 -16.35 -19.28 12.84
N LYS A 224 -17.17 -19.35 13.89
CA LYS A 224 -16.97 -20.24 15.06
C LYS A 224 -18.02 -21.36 15.19
N ARG A 225 -18.69 -21.73 14.10
CA ARG A 225 -19.51 -22.94 14.04
C ARG A 225 -19.08 -23.80 12.85
N VAL A 226 -17.98 -24.52 13.04
CA VAL A 226 -17.72 -25.86 12.49
C VAL A 226 -16.99 -26.64 13.56
#